data_AF-X0V6V2-F1
#
_entry.id   AF-X0V6V2-F1
#
_cell.length_a   1.000
_cell.length_b   1.000
_cell.length_c   1.000
_cell.angle_alpha   90.00
_cell.angle_beta   90.00
_cell.angle_gamma   90.00
#
_symmetry.space_group_name_H-M   'P 1'
#
loop_
_entity.id
_entity.type
_entity.pdbx_description
1 polymer ?
#
loop_
_entity_poly.entity_id
_entity_poly.type
_entity_poly.pdbx_seq_one_letter_code
_entity_poly.pdbx_strand_id
1 'polypeptide(L)'
;AIEGYNPVHDLCRYVLNIAILAIKDQHKIDIQTFDFTLDPNSTRYKNEYPHPTIRCQLSHDALNRKIEAASDYPELKEEVKLALSCREQSSFGIEHLYETPLDFGIEGLPTTQPYYEKFGEERVKKGIYKKALRYTSHMQPLIKSLWEYYGLNKYCINA
;
A
#
# COMPACT_ATOMS: atom_id res chain seq x y z
N ALA A 1 -1.81 2.77 2.13
CA ALA A 1 -2.08 2.57 3.57
C ALA A 1 -1.70 1.14 3.97
N ILE A 2 -1.81 0.73 5.25
CA ILE A 2 -1.72 -0.69 5.60
C ILE A 2 -3.02 -1.36 5.13
N GLU A 3 -2.90 -2.48 4.41
CA GLU A 3 -3.99 -3.19 3.74
C GLU A 3 -4.28 -4.54 4.37
N GLY A 4 -3.27 -5.24 4.89
CA GLY A 4 -3.40 -6.61 5.36
C GLY A 4 -3.62 -7.63 4.23
N TYR A 5 -3.60 -7.20 2.97
CA TYR A 5 -3.82 -8.05 1.78
C TYR A 5 -2.52 -8.62 1.21
N ASN A 6 -1.47 -7.79 1.11
CA ASN A 6 -0.15 -8.17 0.62
C ASN A 6 0.92 -7.70 1.61
N PRO A 7 1.75 -8.61 2.16
CA PRO A 7 2.72 -8.25 3.18
C PRO A 7 3.81 -7.30 2.66
N VAL A 8 4.08 -7.29 1.35
CA VAL A 8 5.06 -6.38 0.74
C VAL A 8 4.51 -4.96 0.67
N HIS A 9 3.22 -4.77 0.36
CA HIS A 9 2.59 -3.45 0.36
C HIS A 9 2.62 -2.84 1.76
N ASP A 10 2.25 -3.64 2.76
CA ASP A 10 2.28 -3.25 4.16
C ASP A 10 3.71 -2.91 4.60
N LEU A 11 4.71 -3.73 4.24
CA LEU A 11 6.11 -3.44 4.54
C LEU A 11 6.59 -2.13 3.91
N CYS A 12 6.27 -1.89 2.63
CA CYS A 12 6.59 -0.63 1.95
C CYS A 12 5.97 0.57 2.66
N ARG A 13 4.73 0.45 3.15
CA ARG A 13 4.09 1.51 3.94
C ARG A 13 4.80 1.77 5.26
N TYR A 14 5.22 0.73 5.99
CA TYR A 14 5.99 0.91 7.22
C TYR A 14 7.33 1.60 6.97
N VAL A 15 8.06 1.18 5.93
CA VAL A 15 9.34 1.80 5.55
C VAL A 15 9.15 3.27 5.15
N LEU A 16 8.10 3.58 4.38
CA LEU A 16 7.75 4.95 4.00
C LEU A 16 7.47 5.82 5.23
N ASN A 17 6.67 5.32 6.18
CA ASN A 17 6.34 6.05 7.41
C ASN A 17 7.61 6.36 8.22
N ILE A 18 8.49 5.36 8.39
CA ILE A 18 9.77 5.52 9.10
C ILE A 18 10.64 6.57 8.41
N ALA A 19 10.78 6.51 7.08
CA ALA A 19 11.59 7.45 6.33
C ALA A 19 11.07 8.90 6.47
N ILE A 20 9.75 9.10 6.41
CA ILE A 20 9.14 10.42 6.55
C ILE A 20 9.32 10.98 7.96
N LEU A 21 9.11 10.16 9.00
CA LEU A 21 9.33 10.60 10.37
C LEU A 21 10.80 10.93 10.62
N ALA A 22 11.73 10.13 10.08
CA ALA A 22 13.16 10.41 10.17
C ALA A 22 13.53 11.74 9.47
N ILE A 23 13.00 12.00 8.28
CA ILE A 23 13.20 13.27 7.56
C ILE A 23 12.60 14.44 8.33
N LYS A 24 11.38 14.29 8.86
CA LYS A 24 10.72 15.30 9.68
C LYS A 24 11.56 15.66 10.90
N ASP A 25 12.17 14.67 11.53
CA ASP A 25 13.02 14.89 12.69
C ASP A 25 14.33 15.60 12.36
N GLN A 26 15.03 15.10 11.34
CA GLN A 26 16.36 15.57 10.97
C GLN A 26 16.32 16.93 10.27
N HIS A 27 15.31 17.16 9.44
CA HIS A 27 15.26 18.30 8.52
C HIS A 27 14.08 19.23 8.75
N LYS A 28 13.14 18.89 9.65
CA LYS A 28 11.91 19.68 9.90
C LYS A 28 11.04 19.87 8.64
N ILE A 29 11.14 18.93 7.71
CA ILE A 29 10.32 18.90 6.48
C ILE A 29 9.12 18.01 6.75
N ASP A 30 7.92 18.51 6.49
CA ASP A 30 6.70 17.71 6.52
C ASP A 30 6.37 17.23 5.11
N ILE A 31 6.24 15.91 4.94
CA ILE A 31 5.96 15.28 3.65
C ILE A 31 4.58 14.64 3.73
N GLN A 32 3.65 15.11 2.90
CA GLN A 32 2.34 14.51 2.75
C GLN A 32 2.44 13.16 2.03
N THR A 33 1.67 12.18 2.48
CA THR A 33 1.56 10.89 1.78
C THR A 33 0.18 10.68 1.22
N PHE A 34 0.14 10.06 0.05
CA PHE A 34 -1.08 9.75 -0.65
C PHE A 34 -1.10 8.27 -1.04
N ASP A 35 -2.29 7.75 -1.18
CA ASP A 35 -2.56 6.40 -1.68
C ASP A 35 -3.59 6.46 -2.81
N PHE A 36 -3.68 5.40 -3.60
CA PHE A 36 -4.58 5.31 -4.74
C PHE A 36 -5.30 3.96 -4.76
N THR A 37 -6.49 3.95 -5.36
CA THR A 37 -7.34 2.78 -5.38
C THR A 37 -6.91 1.78 -6.47
N LEU A 38 -6.44 0.59 -6.08
CA LEU A 38 -6.11 -0.49 -7.02
C LEU A 38 -7.35 -1.17 -7.61
N ASP A 39 -8.40 -1.36 -6.82
CA ASP A 39 -9.71 -1.83 -7.27
C ASP A 39 -10.77 -0.75 -7.04
N PRO A 40 -11.28 -0.08 -8.07
CA PRO A 40 -12.30 0.97 -7.93
C PRO A 40 -13.67 0.44 -7.45
N ASN A 41 -13.84 -0.88 -7.35
CA ASN A 41 -14.98 -1.49 -6.66
C ASN A 41 -14.74 -1.69 -5.16
N SER A 42 -13.52 -1.50 -4.67
CA SER A 42 -13.18 -1.57 -3.25
C SER A 42 -14.09 -0.64 -2.43
N THR A 43 -14.75 -1.22 -1.43
CA THR A 43 -15.62 -0.49 -0.50
C THR A 43 -14.83 0.34 0.50
N ARG A 44 -13.53 0.09 0.66
CA ARG A 44 -12.64 0.83 1.57
C ARG A 44 -12.70 2.34 1.30
N TYR A 45 -12.43 2.75 0.06
CA TYR A 45 -12.42 4.17 -0.30
C TYR A 45 -13.82 4.78 -0.36
N LYS A 46 -14.85 3.99 -0.70
CA LYS A 46 -16.24 4.49 -0.73
C LYS A 46 -16.77 4.86 0.66
N ASN A 47 -16.30 4.18 1.70
CA ASN A 47 -16.82 4.36 3.06
C ASN A 47 -15.92 5.25 3.94
N GLU A 48 -14.60 5.17 3.79
CA GLU A 48 -13.65 5.87 4.68
C GLU A 48 -13.17 7.21 4.11
N TYR A 49 -13.13 7.36 2.77
CA TYR A 49 -12.58 8.54 2.11
C TYR A 49 -13.42 8.93 0.88
N PRO A 50 -14.62 9.52 1.07
CA PRO A 50 -15.58 9.72 -0.01
C PRO A 50 -15.11 10.68 -1.11
N HIS A 51 -14.08 11.50 -0.85
CA HIS A 51 -13.53 12.45 -1.81
C HIS A 51 -12.01 12.35 -1.89
N PRO A 52 -11.43 12.27 -3.11
CA PRO A 52 -9.98 12.29 -3.28
C PRO A 52 -9.42 13.67 -2.93
N THR A 53 -8.27 13.70 -2.26
CA THR A 53 -7.54 14.94 -1.95
C THR A 53 -6.97 15.56 -3.23
N ILE A 54 -6.48 14.74 -4.14
CA ILE A 54 -6.00 15.17 -5.45
C ILE A 54 -6.71 14.35 -6.53
N ARG A 55 -7.26 15.07 -7.51
CA ARG A 55 -7.80 14.49 -8.74
C ARG A 55 -7.01 15.00 -9.92
N CYS A 56 -6.36 14.10 -10.66
CA CYS A 56 -5.59 14.43 -11.85
C CYS A 56 -6.29 13.89 -13.10
N GLN A 57 -6.48 14.74 -14.10
CA GLN A 57 -6.90 14.32 -15.43
C GLN A 57 -5.66 14.25 -16.32
N LEU A 58 -5.32 13.04 -16.77
CA LEU A 58 -4.22 12.83 -17.71
C LEU A 58 -4.57 13.43 -19.07
N SER A 59 -3.58 14.07 -19.69
CA SER A 59 -3.65 14.38 -21.12
C SER A 59 -3.66 13.10 -21.95
N HIS A 60 -4.05 13.21 -23.21
CA HIS A 60 -4.05 12.07 -24.13
C HIS A 60 -2.67 11.40 -24.22
N ASP A 61 -1.60 12.20 -24.35
CA ASP A 61 -0.23 11.68 -24.43
C ASP A 61 0.21 10.99 -23.12
N ALA A 62 -0.18 11.53 -21.96
CA ALA A 62 0.14 10.92 -20.67
C ALA A 62 -0.61 9.61 -20.46
N LEU A 63 -1.87 9.54 -20.88
CA LEU A 63 -2.67 8.32 -20.85
C LEU A 63 -2.08 7.24 -21.77
N ASN A 64 -1.67 7.61 -22.99
CA ASN A 64 -1.04 6.67 -23.92
C ASN A 64 0.26 6.09 -23.33
N ARG A 65 1.14 6.94 -22.77
CA ARG A 65 2.37 6.47 -22.10
C ARG A 65 2.08 5.54 -20.91
N LYS A 66 1.04 5.84 -20.11
CA LYS A 66 0.62 4.98 -18.99
C LYS A 66 0.21 3.59 -19.48
N ILE A 67 -0.55 3.51 -20.57
CA ILE A 67 -1.06 2.25 -21.12
C ILE A 67 0.05 1.44 -21.78
N GLU A 68 0.93 2.10 -22.51
CA GLU A 68 2.13 1.48 -23.10
C GLU A 68 2.99 0.85 -21.99
N ALA A 69 3.35 1.64 -20.98
CA ALA A 69 4.14 1.15 -19.84
C ALA A 69 3.47 -0.02 -19.10
N ALA A 70 2.14 0.00 -18.94
CA ALA A 70 1.41 -1.09 -18.32
C ALA A 70 1.41 -2.36 -19.20
N SER A 71 1.24 -2.19 -20.50
CA SER A 71 1.17 -3.30 -21.48
C SER A 71 2.52 -3.97 -21.71
N ASP A 72 3.61 -3.22 -21.50
CA ASP A 72 4.99 -3.70 -21.59
C ASP A 72 5.45 -4.48 -20.35
N TYR A 73 4.65 -4.51 -19.28
CA TYR A 73 4.97 -5.27 -18.06
C TYR A 73 4.55 -6.75 -18.22
N PRO A 74 5.49 -7.68 -18.47
CA PRO A 74 5.13 -9.04 -18.90
C PRO A 74 4.31 -9.81 -17.87
N GLU A 75 4.60 -9.61 -16.59
CA GLU A 75 3.94 -10.30 -15.48
C GLU A 75 2.50 -9.84 -15.24
N LEU A 76 2.08 -8.70 -15.80
CA LEU A 76 0.73 -8.14 -15.65
C LEU A 76 -0.01 -8.02 -16.99
N LYS A 77 0.55 -8.56 -18.06
CA LYS A 77 0.05 -8.33 -19.42
C LYS A 77 -1.40 -8.77 -19.59
N GLU A 78 -1.77 -9.92 -19.03
CA GLU A 78 -3.14 -10.44 -19.14
C GLU A 78 -4.12 -9.66 -18.26
N GLU A 79 -3.70 -9.22 -17.07
CA GLU A 79 -4.48 -8.35 -16.20
C GLU A 79 -4.76 -6.99 -16.85
N VAL A 80 -3.75 -6.40 -17.49
CA VAL A 80 -3.87 -5.13 -18.22
C VAL A 80 -4.82 -5.29 -19.41
N LYS A 81 -4.66 -6.36 -20.19
CA LYS A 81 -5.55 -6.67 -21.31
C LYS A 81 -7.00 -6.86 -20.85
N LEU A 82 -7.22 -7.59 -19.75
CA LEU A 82 -8.54 -7.78 -19.17
C LEU A 82 -9.13 -6.44 -18.72
N ALA A 83 -8.37 -5.62 -18.00
CA ALA A 83 -8.81 -4.31 -17.54
C ALA A 83 -9.24 -3.39 -18.70
N LEU A 84 -8.45 -3.36 -19.78
CA LEU A 84 -8.75 -2.61 -21.00
C LEU A 84 -9.96 -3.16 -21.77
N SER A 85 -10.27 -4.46 -21.65
CA SER A 85 -11.46 -5.05 -22.27
C SER A 85 -12.76 -4.76 -21.52
N CYS A 86 -12.68 -4.55 -20.20
CA CYS A 86 -13.85 -4.33 -19.35
C CYS A 86 -14.27 -2.86 -19.24
N ARG A 87 -13.43 -1.92 -19.68
CA ARG A 87 -13.64 -0.48 -19.48
C ARG A 87 -13.12 0.33 -20.64
N GLU A 88 -13.72 1.49 -20.86
CA GLU A 88 -13.20 2.45 -21.84
C GLU A 88 -11.80 2.92 -21.43
N GLN A 89 -10.89 3.02 -22.40
CA GLN A 89 -9.52 3.46 -22.18
C GLN A 89 -9.44 4.84 -21.51
N SER A 90 -10.35 5.75 -21.87
CA SER A 90 -10.49 7.08 -21.30
C SER A 90 -10.72 7.07 -19.78
N SER A 91 -11.34 6.01 -19.24
CA SER A 91 -11.60 5.88 -17.81
C SER A 91 -10.32 5.74 -16.97
N PHE A 92 -9.22 5.26 -17.56
CA PHE A 92 -7.91 5.17 -16.90
C PHE A 92 -7.14 6.49 -16.87
N GLY A 93 -7.71 7.55 -17.47
CA GLY A 93 -7.14 8.89 -17.52
C GLY A 93 -7.46 9.76 -16.30
N ILE A 94 -8.27 9.27 -15.36
CA ILE A 94 -8.57 9.99 -14.12
C ILE A 94 -7.86 9.29 -12.97
N GLU A 95 -6.92 9.98 -12.34
CA GLU A 95 -6.24 9.52 -11.13
C GLU A 95 -6.85 10.17 -9.89
N HIS A 96 -7.09 9.36 -8.87
CA HIS A 96 -7.56 9.81 -7.57
C HIS A 96 -6.50 9.44 -6.53
N LEU A 97 -5.97 10.45 -5.86
CA LEU A 97 -5.05 10.29 -4.74
C LEU A 97 -5.73 10.74 -3.46
N TYR A 98 -5.67 9.88 -2.45
CA TYR A 98 -6.27 10.09 -1.14
C TYR A 98 -5.15 10.35 -0.14
N GLU A 99 -5.21 11.49 0.54
CA GLU A 99 -4.26 11.76 1.61
C GLU A 99 -4.39 10.68 2.67
N THR A 100 -3.27 10.03 2.94
CA THR A 100 -3.18 8.97 3.92
C THR A 100 -2.32 9.51 5.06
N PRO A 101 -2.90 9.87 6.21
CA PRO A 101 -2.11 10.33 7.33
C PRO A 101 -1.09 9.26 7.75
N LEU A 102 0.00 9.69 8.38
CA LEU A 102 0.90 8.75 9.03
C LEU A 102 0.13 8.10 10.19
N ASP A 103 -0.34 6.87 9.98
CA ASP A 103 -0.86 6.05 11.07
C ASP A 103 0.29 5.88 12.07
N PHE A 104 0.17 6.52 13.23
CA PHE A 104 1.27 6.65 14.17
C PHE A 104 1.64 5.29 14.79
N GLY A 105 2.89 4.87 14.60
CA GLY A 105 3.54 3.82 15.37
C GLY A 105 3.38 2.38 14.87
N ILE A 106 4.06 1.47 15.60
CA ILE A 106 3.89 0.01 15.49
C ILE A 106 2.44 -0.40 15.79
N GLU A 107 1.66 0.47 16.43
CA GLU A 107 0.27 0.27 16.87
C GLU A 107 -0.77 0.30 15.76
N GLY A 108 -0.40 0.66 14.53
CA GLY A 108 -1.15 0.30 13.31
C GLY A 108 -1.14 -1.21 13.03
N LEU A 109 -1.08 -2.04 14.08
CA LEU A 109 -1.16 -3.48 14.03
C LEU A 109 -2.50 -3.86 13.41
N PRO A 110 -2.53 -4.85 12.51
CA PRO A 110 -3.77 -5.52 12.16
C PRO A 110 -4.44 -6.00 13.46
N THR A 111 -5.56 -5.39 13.85
CA THR A 111 -6.36 -5.79 15.02
C THR A 111 -6.96 -7.19 14.84
N THR A 112 -6.99 -7.64 13.59
CA THR A 112 -7.40 -8.97 13.15
C THR A 112 -6.29 -9.57 12.29
N GLN A 113 -6.29 -10.91 12.17
CA GLN A 113 -5.33 -11.62 11.33
C GLN A 113 -5.35 -11.06 9.88
N PRO A 114 -4.20 -10.64 9.32
CA PRO A 114 -4.13 -10.19 7.93
C PRO A 114 -4.57 -11.26 6.95
N TYR A 115 -5.21 -10.85 5.85
CA TYR A 115 -5.63 -11.76 4.80
C TYR A 115 -4.46 -12.55 4.20
N TYR A 116 -3.29 -11.94 4.02
CA TYR A 116 -2.12 -12.67 3.49
C TYR A 116 -1.68 -13.81 4.39
N GLU A 117 -1.91 -13.74 5.71
CA GLU A 117 -1.58 -14.84 6.60
C GLU A 117 -2.53 -16.01 6.38
N LYS A 118 -3.84 -15.73 6.33
CA LYS A 118 -4.87 -16.74 6.06
C LYS A 118 -4.62 -17.41 4.69
N PHE A 119 -4.35 -16.60 3.67
CA PHE A 119 -4.03 -17.11 2.35
C PHE A 119 -2.74 -17.95 2.36
N GLY A 120 -1.71 -17.49 3.07
CA GLY A 120 -0.46 -18.25 3.25
C GLY A 120 -0.68 -19.60 3.95
N GLU A 121 -1.50 -19.64 4.99
CA GLU A 121 -1.87 -20.90 5.68
C GLU A 121 -2.55 -21.90 4.75
N GLU A 122 -3.47 -21.43 3.92
CA GLU A 122 -4.13 -22.28 2.92
C GLU A 122 -3.13 -22.85 1.91
N ARG A 123 -2.14 -22.06 1.50
CA ARG A 123 -1.05 -22.53 0.62
C ARG A 123 -0.15 -23.54 1.30
N VAL A 124 0.13 -23.40 2.60
CA VAL A 124 0.88 -24.38 3.39
C VAL A 124 0.09 -25.69 3.52
N LYS A 125 -1.22 -25.63 3.82
CA LYS A 125 -2.08 -26.82 3.89
C LYS A 125 -2.12 -27.59 2.57
N LYS A 126 -2.00 -26.90 1.44
CA LYS A 126 -1.89 -27.48 0.09
C LYS A 126 -0.48 -27.98 -0.27
N GLY A 127 0.48 -27.89 0.64
CA GLY A 127 1.87 -28.33 0.42
C GLY A 127 2.69 -27.44 -0.51
N ILE A 128 2.19 -26.25 -0.88
CA ILE A 128 2.88 -25.33 -1.79
C ILE A 128 4.08 -24.68 -1.10
N TYR A 129 3.91 -24.31 0.17
CA TYR A 129 4.95 -23.68 0.99
C TYR A 129 5.13 -24.42 2.31
N LYS A 130 6.34 -24.37 2.85
CA LYS A 130 6.66 -24.97 4.16
C LYS A 130 6.09 -24.17 5.34
N LYS A 131 5.98 -22.85 5.20
CA LYS A 131 5.54 -21.94 6.25
C LYS A 131 4.84 -20.72 5.66
N ALA A 132 3.81 -20.25 6.36
CA ALA A 132 3.14 -19.00 6.03
C ALA A 132 3.93 -17.82 6.62
N LEU A 133 3.98 -16.71 5.88
CA LEU A 133 4.45 -15.45 6.42
C LEU A 133 3.47 -14.98 7.50
N ARG A 134 4.02 -14.39 8.55
CA ARG A 134 3.29 -13.91 9.73
C ARG A 134 3.74 -12.50 10.04
N TYR A 135 2.78 -11.64 10.34
CA TYR A 135 3.04 -10.30 10.82
C TYR A 135 3.94 -10.35 12.05
N THR A 136 3.47 -10.99 13.13
CA THR A 136 4.12 -10.94 14.46
C THR A 136 5.52 -11.52 14.49
N SER A 137 5.77 -12.62 13.77
CA SER A 137 7.08 -13.31 13.80
C SER A 137 8.02 -12.96 12.65
N HIS A 138 7.55 -12.30 11.59
CA HIS A 138 8.42 -11.95 10.45
C HIS A 138 8.45 -10.45 10.13
N MET A 139 7.30 -9.77 10.15
CA MET A 139 7.26 -8.34 9.78
C MET A 139 7.52 -7.43 10.99
N GLN A 140 6.83 -7.67 12.10
CA GLN A 140 6.91 -6.84 13.30
C GLN A 140 8.34 -6.66 13.82
N PRO A 141 9.19 -7.72 13.89
CA PRO A 141 10.56 -7.55 14.37
C PRO A 141 11.38 -6.63 13.46
N LEU A 142 11.22 -6.75 12.14
CA LEU A 142 11.90 -5.90 11.17
C LEU A 142 11.48 -4.42 11.32
N ILE A 143 10.16 -4.18 11.40
CA ILE A 143 9.61 -2.83 11.54
C ILE A 143 10.11 -2.20 12.85
N LYS A 144 10.07 -2.97 13.94
CA LYS A 144 10.56 -2.52 15.26
C LYS A 144 12.05 -2.19 15.22
N SER A 145 12.88 -3.04 14.62
CA SER A 145 14.32 -2.78 14.51
C SER A 145 14.62 -1.50 13.71
N LEU A 146 13.91 -1.27 12.61
CA LEU A 146 14.05 -0.02 11.83
C LEU A 146 13.59 1.20 12.64
N TRP A 147 12.47 1.08 13.33
CA TRP A 147 11.94 2.15 14.17
C TRP A 147 12.90 2.57 15.28
N GLU A 148 13.48 1.59 15.98
CA GLU A 148 14.49 1.79 17.02
C GLU A 148 15.78 2.39 16.44
N TYR A 149 16.24 1.90 15.29
CA TYR A 149 17.45 2.39 14.62
C TYR A 149 17.38 3.91 14.31
N TYR A 150 16.22 4.40 13.90
CA TYR A 150 16.00 5.83 13.64
C TYR A 150 15.58 6.63 14.88
N GLY A 151 15.57 6.03 16.07
CA GLY A 151 15.24 6.73 17.32
C GLY A 151 13.79 7.22 17.39
N LEU A 152 12.87 6.56 16.67
CA LEU A 152 11.49 7.01 16.53
C LEU A 152 10.60 6.63 17.73
N ASN A 153 11.15 6.04 18.79
CA ASN A 153 10.41 5.60 19.99
C ASN A 153 9.61 6.72 20.67
N LYS A 154 9.99 7.98 20.48
CA LYS A 154 9.24 9.16 20.96
C LYS A 154 7.87 9.34 20.30
N TYR A 155 7.65 8.69 19.16
CA TYR A 155 6.37 8.67 18.45
C TYR A 155 5.48 7.49 18.85
N CYS A 156 5.94 6.61 19.74
CA CYS A 156 5.07 5.62 20.37
C CYS A 156 4.20 6.36 21.39
N ILE A 157 2.90 6.46 21.09
CA ILE A 157 1.92 6.86 22.09
C ILE A 157 1.77 5.66 23.03
N ASN A 158 1.75 5.88 24.34
CA ASN A 158 1.39 4.81 25.27
C ASN A 158 -0.03 4.34 24.93
N ALA A 159 -0.17 3.07 24.52
CA ALA A 159 -1.45 2.38 24.43
C ALA A 159 -2.32 2.55 25.68
#